data_AF-M1DVU8-F1
#
_entry.id   AF-M1DVU8-F1
#
_cell.length_a   1.000
_cell.length_b   1.000
_cell.length_c   1.000
_cell.angle_alpha   90.00
_cell.angle_beta   90.00
_cell.angle_gamma   90.00
#
_symmetry.space_group_name_H-M   'P 1'
#
loop_
_entity.id
_entity.type
_entity.pdbx_description
1 polymer ?
#
loop_
_entity_poly.entity_id
_entity_poly.type
_entity_poly.pdbx_seq_one_letter_code
_entity_poly.pdbx_strand_id
1 'polypeptide(L)'
;MEVLNDAYFNTKCQGSSTTCILTLMCDIVHTVNLGDSGFVAIRDRVIVYKSKIPQKGFDYPFQLGNGVKFDDSSAIQEINVTVRTWDVIVMFTDGLFDNVYYTELEKLVRDGLVDLCELGIFWRNCSCGRFIFEEQ
;
A
#
# COMPACT_ATOMS: atom_id res chain seq x y z
N MET A 1 8.82 -9.80 5.89
CA MET A 1 10.16 -9.70 5.28
C MET A 1 10.54 -10.80 4.28
N GLU A 2 10.22 -12.09 4.49
CA GLU A 2 10.69 -13.19 3.60
C GLU A 2 10.39 -12.96 2.10
N VAL A 3 9.13 -12.64 1.77
CA VAL A 3 8.70 -12.36 0.38
C VAL A 3 9.50 -11.22 -0.26
N LEU A 4 9.74 -10.13 0.48
CA LEU A 4 10.47 -8.97 -0.04
C LEU A 4 11.93 -9.32 -0.33
N ASN A 5 12.57 -10.03 0.59
CA ASN A 5 13.96 -10.46 0.42
C ASN A 5 14.09 -11.41 -0.77
N ASP A 6 13.18 -12.37 -0.90
CA ASP A 6 13.17 -13.31 -2.02
C ASP A 6 12.96 -12.58 -3.36
N ALA A 7 11.99 -11.66 -3.44
CA ALA A 7 11.74 -10.86 -4.64
C ALA A 7 12.97 -10.01 -5.01
N TYR A 8 13.59 -9.38 -4.02
CA TYR A 8 14.79 -8.58 -4.19
C TYR A 8 15.97 -9.41 -4.73
N PHE A 9 16.34 -10.51 -4.05
CA PHE A 9 17.48 -11.35 -4.45
C PHE A 9 17.27 -12.06 -5.80
N ASN A 10 16.03 -12.31 -6.20
CA ASN A 10 15.72 -12.95 -7.48
C ASN A 10 15.63 -11.97 -8.66
N THR A 11 15.53 -10.66 -8.39
CA THR A 11 15.52 -9.64 -9.45
C THR A 11 16.94 -9.51 -10.03
N LYS A 12 17.09 -9.62 -11.36
CA LYS A 12 18.39 -9.51 -12.04
C LYS A 12 18.52 -8.27 -12.91
N CYS A 13 17.38 -7.61 -13.17
CA CYS A 13 17.35 -6.37 -13.94
C CYS A 13 18.05 -5.26 -13.15
N GLN A 14 18.77 -4.40 -13.87
CA GLN A 14 19.36 -3.21 -13.27
C GLN A 14 18.27 -2.14 -13.12
N GLY A 15 18.17 -1.57 -11.93
CA GLY A 15 17.21 -0.53 -11.61
C GLY A 15 17.03 -0.42 -10.10
N SER A 16 16.12 0.48 -9.73
CA SER A 16 15.60 0.56 -8.38
C SER A 16 14.11 0.82 -8.40
N SER A 17 13.43 0.44 -7.31
CA SER A 17 12.02 0.70 -7.12
C SER A 17 11.72 0.97 -5.65
N THR A 18 10.62 1.65 -5.39
CA THR A 18 9.97 1.63 -4.09
C THR A 18 9.14 0.36 -3.98
N THR A 19 8.72 -0.01 -2.77
CA THR A 19 7.91 -1.22 -2.59
C THR A 19 6.95 -1.04 -1.44
N CYS A 20 5.69 -1.37 -1.66
CA CYS A 20 4.67 -1.44 -0.63
C CYS A 20 3.96 -2.78 -0.76
N ILE A 21 4.31 -3.74 0.10
CA ILE A 21 3.70 -5.07 0.11
C ILE A 21 2.68 -5.12 1.23
N LEU A 22 1.45 -5.48 0.90
CA LEU A 22 0.35 -5.63 1.85
C LEU A 22 -0.11 -7.08 1.94
N THR A 23 -0.27 -7.57 3.17
CA THR A 23 -0.87 -8.87 3.45
C THR A 23 -2.00 -8.71 4.47
N LEU A 24 -3.21 -9.12 4.09
CA LEU A 24 -4.34 -9.21 5.02
C LEU A 24 -4.34 -10.58 5.71
N MET A 25 -4.28 -10.59 7.05
CA MET A 25 -4.44 -11.78 7.88
C MET A 25 -5.56 -11.54 8.88
N CYS A 26 -6.72 -12.17 8.66
CA CYS A 26 -7.95 -11.92 9.42
C CYS A 26 -8.36 -10.43 9.36
N ASP A 27 -8.28 -9.73 10.48
CA ASP A 27 -8.59 -8.33 10.66
C ASP A 27 -7.32 -7.45 10.78
N ILE A 28 -6.15 -8.00 10.50
CA ILE A 28 -4.87 -7.28 10.57
C ILE A 28 -4.27 -7.19 9.18
N VAL A 29 -4.04 -5.95 8.75
CA VAL A 29 -3.22 -5.62 7.60
C VAL A 29 -1.78 -5.52 8.06
N HIS A 30 -0.94 -6.43 7.59
CA HIS A 30 0.51 -6.37 7.74
C HIS A 30 1.10 -5.79 6.47
N THR A 31 1.91 -4.74 6.59
CA THR A 31 2.57 -4.08 5.47
C THR A 31 4.05 -3.98 5.68
N VAL A 32 4.80 -4.12 4.59
CA VAL A 32 6.23 -3.86 4.49
C VAL A 32 6.42 -2.80 3.42
N ASN A 33 6.94 -1.64 3.81
CA ASN A 33 7.10 -0.50 2.90
C ASN A 33 8.55 0.01 2.88
N LEU A 34 9.06 0.31 1.69
CA LEU A 34 10.29 1.05 1.47
C LEU A 34 10.08 2.10 0.37
N GLY A 35 10.27 3.37 0.73
CA GLY A 35 10.08 4.50 -0.16
C GLY A 35 8.79 5.27 0.11
N ASP A 36 8.26 5.91 -0.92
CA ASP A 36 7.11 6.81 -0.88
C ASP A 36 5.81 6.24 -1.44
N SER A 37 5.85 5.01 -1.91
CA SER A 37 4.66 4.17 -1.99
C SER A 37 4.05 3.95 -0.60
N GLY A 38 2.77 3.56 -0.56
CA GLY A 38 2.06 3.42 0.69
C GLY A 38 0.65 2.89 0.57
N PHE A 39 -0.10 3.04 1.67
CA PHE A 39 -1.53 2.73 1.69
C PHE A 39 -2.28 3.64 2.66
N VAL A 40 -3.56 3.84 2.38
CA VAL A 40 -4.52 4.43 3.31
C VAL A 40 -5.64 3.44 3.60
N ALA A 41 -6.16 3.50 4.83
CA ALA A 41 -7.40 2.81 5.18
C ALA A 41 -8.52 3.84 5.32
N ILE A 42 -9.63 3.58 4.66
CA ILE A 42 -10.82 4.43 4.62
C ILE A 42 -11.96 3.67 5.26
N ARG A 43 -12.57 4.28 6.28
CA ARG A 43 -13.74 3.74 6.99
C ARG A 43 -14.83 4.78 6.97
N ASP A 44 -16.06 4.35 6.67
CA ASP A 44 -17.21 5.24 6.58
C ASP A 44 -16.95 6.47 5.68
N ARG A 45 -16.18 6.27 4.60
CA ARG A 45 -15.81 7.28 3.59
C ARG A 45 -14.89 8.39 4.12
N VAL A 46 -14.14 8.10 5.17
CA VAL A 46 -13.12 8.98 5.77
C VAL A 46 -11.83 8.19 5.97
N ILE A 47 -10.69 8.80 5.70
CA ILE A 47 -9.38 8.18 5.94
C ILE A 47 -9.16 8.07 7.45
N VAL A 48 -9.02 6.85 7.94
CA VAL A 48 -8.74 6.54 9.35
C VAL A 48 -7.29 6.18 9.60
N TYR A 49 -6.55 5.81 8.55
CA TYR A 49 -5.12 5.51 8.64
C TYR A 49 -4.39 5.93 7.37
N LYS A 50 -3.17 6.43 7.53
CA LYS A 50 -2.23 6.75 6.46
C LYS A 50 -0.90 6.11 6.80
N SER A 51 -0.33 5.32 5.88
CA SER A 51 1.02 4.80 6.05
C SER A 51 2.01 5.94 6.18
N LYS A 52 3.03 5.74 7.02
CA LYS A 52 4.17 6.64 7.04
C LYS A 52 5.01 6.41 5.79
N ILE A 53 5.46 7.49 5.18
CA ILE A 53 6.31 7.48 4.00
C ILE A 53 7.75 7.82 4.44
N PRO A 54 8.65 6.82 4.55
CA PRO A 54 10.07 7.08 4.73
C PRO A 54 10.67 7.68 3.45
N GLN A 55 11.25 8.87 3.57
CA GLN A 55 12.04 9.49 2.50
C GLN A 55 13.29 10.15 3.07
N LYS A 56 14.35 10.23 2.28
CA LYS A 56 15.60 10.92 2.67
C LYS A 56 15.44 12.44 2.56
N GLY A 57 14.59 12.87 1.64
CA GLY A 57 14.28 14.26 1.36
C GLY A 57 13.10 14.34 0.40
N PHE A 58 12.72 15.55 0.02
CA PHE A 58 11.72 15.78 -1.01
C PHE A 58 12.15 15.13 -2.33
N ASP A 59 11.25 14.36 -2.94
CA ASP A 59 11.50 13.65 -4.22
C ASP A 59 12.76 12.76 -4.17
N TYR A 60 13.07 12.23 -2.98
CA TYR A 60 14.20 11.34 -2.76
C TYR A 60 13.83 10.20 -1.80
N PRO A 61 13.04 9.22 -2.28
CA PRO A 61 12.61 8.08 -1.48
C PRO A 61 13.75 7.11 -1.20
N PHE A 62 13.53 6.25 -0.20
CA PHE A 62 14.32 5.05 -0.05
C PHE A 62 13.94 4.03 -1.13
N GLN A 63 14.92 3.33 -1.70
CA GLN A 63 14.66 2.41 -2.81
C GLN A 63 15.47 1.12 -2.69
N LEU A 64 14.87 0.01 -3.15
CA LEU A 64 15.56 -1.26 -3.37
C LEU A 64 16.23 -1.24 -4.74
N GLY A 65 17.46 -1.76 -4.85
CA GLY A 65 18.12 -1.94 -6.14
C GLY A 65 19.37 -2.81 -6.06
N ASN A 66 19.78 -3.41 -7.18
CA ASN A 66 20.82 -4.46 -7.23
C ASN A 66 22.26 -3.96 -7.45
N GLY A 67 22.55 -2.71 -7.10
CA GLY A 67 23.85 -2.07 -7.31
C GLY A 67 24.54 -1.63 -6.01
N VAL A 68 25.70 -0.98 -6.15
CA VAL A 68 26.62 -0.68 -5.04
C VAL A 68 26.12 0.48 -4.13
N LYS A 69 24.99 1.12 -4.44
CA LYS A 69 24.49 2.34 -3.75
C LYS A 69 22.97 2.30 -3.50
N PHE A 70 22.46 1.23 -2.90
CA PHE A 70 21.04 1.17 -2.51
C PHE A 70 20.86 1.12 -1.01
N ASP A 71 19.64 1.41 -0.58
CA ASP A 71 19.35 1.64 0.81
C ASP A 71 19.38 0.35 1.63
N ASP A 72 19.94 0.48 2.83
CA ASP A 72 20.02 -0.61 3.77
C ASP A 72 18.60 -0.99 4.26
N SER A 73 18.42 -2.26 4.63
CA SER A 73 17.15 -2.80 5.13
C SER A 73 16.64 -2.10 6.38
N SER A 74 17.49 -1.29 7.04
CA SER A 74 17.12 -0.44 8.18
C SER A 74 16.07 0.63 7.86
N ALA A 75 15.87 0.99 6.58
CA ALA A 75 14.84 1.92 6.15
C ALA A 75 13.46 1.28 5.92
N ILE A 76 13.37 -0.06 5.93
CA ILE A 76 12.13 -0.80 5.73
C ILE A 76 11.19 -0.55 6.92
N GLN A 77 9.95 -0.18 6.64
CA GLN A 77 8.90 -0.03 7.64
C GLN A 77 7.97 -1.23 7.63
N GLU A 78 7.93 -1.93 8.76
CA GLU A 78 6.88 -2.92 9.04
C GLU A 78 5.77 -2.27 9.87
N ILE A 79 4.54 -2.38 9.38
CA ILE A 79 3.38 -1.73 9.98
C ILE A 79 2.24 -2.73 10.06
N ASN A 80 1.57 -2.77 11.21
CA ASN A 80 0.35 -3.53 11.43
C ASN A 80 -0.81 -2.59 11.71
N VAL A 81 -1.90 -2.74 10.96
CA VAL A 81 -3.13 -1.95 11.13
C VAL A 81 -4.32 -2.89 11.25
N THR A 82 -5.09 -2.74 12.33
CA THR A 82 -6.37 -3.44 12.47
C THR A 82 -7.42 -2.79 11.59
N VAL A 83 -7.99 -3.58 10.69
CA VAL A 83 -9.07 -3.20 9.79
C VAL A 83 -10.38 -3.85 10.21
N ARG A 84 -11.49 -3.34 9.70
CA ARG A 84 -12.83 -3.86 9.94
C ARG A 84 -13.48 -4.22 8.61
N THR A 85 -14.51 -5.06 8.68
CA THR A 85 -15.40 -5.29 7.53
C THR A 85 -15.88 -3.94 6.99
N TRP A 86 -15.85 -3.80 5.67
CA TRP A 86 -16.22 -2.59 4.93
C TRP A 86 -15.20 -1.45 4.96
N ASP A 87 -14.04 -1.62 5.58
CA ASP A 87 -12.91 -0.73 5.32
C ASP A 87 -12.45 -0.89 3.87
N VAL A 88 -12.14 0.23 3.22
CA VAL A 88 -11.51 0.28 1.90
C VAL A 88 -10.03 0.56 2.10
N ILE A 89 -9.19 -0.31 1.58
CA ILE A 89 -7.74 -0.12 1.54
C ILE A 89 -7.38 0.40 0.15
N VAL A 90 -6.72 1.55 0.08
CA VAL A 90 -6.17 2.08 -1.16
C VAL A 90 -4.65 2.02 -1.03
N MET A 91 -4.02 1.18 -1.84
CA MET A 91 -2.57 1.19 -2.05
C MET A 91 -2.23 2.17 -3.15
N PHE A 92 -1.06 2.80 -3.06
CA PHE A 92 -0.66 3.86 -3.98
C PHE A 92 0.86 3.98 -4.10
N THR A 93 1.29 4.56 -5.22
CA THR A 93 2.62 5.16 -5.42
C THR A 93 2.56 6.69 -5.24
N ASP A 94 3.73 7.32 -5.18
CA ASP A 94 3.91 8.79 -5.16
C ASP A 94 3.02 9.54 -6.16
N GLY A 95 2.88 9.02 -7.37
CA GLY A 95 2.08 9.61 -8.44
C GLY A 95 0.61 9.87 -8.08
N LEU A 96 0.03 9.17 -7.10
CA LEU A 96 -1.32 9.50 -6.62
C LEU A 96 -1.30 10.83 -5.84
N PHE A 97 -0.45 10.93 -4.82
CA PHE A 97 -0.47 12.07 -3.89
C PHE A 97 0.33 13.28 -4.37
N ASP A 98 1.08 13.14 -5.46
CA ASP A 98 1.58 14.27 -6.23
C ASP A 98 0.47 15.02 -6.96
N ASN A 99 -0.64 14.33 -7.29
CA ASN A 99 -1.69 14.86 -8.16
C ASN A 99 -3.06 15.00 -7.49
N VAL A 100 -3.31 14.28 -6.40
CA VAL A 100 -4.63 14.17 -5.76
C VAL A 100 -4.52 14.42 -4.27
N TYR A 101 -5.31 15.35 -3.75
CA TYR A 101 -5.37 15.57 -2.32
C TYR A 101 -6.14 14.45 -1.60
N TYR A 102 -5.81 14.20 -0.34
CA TYR A 102 -6.52 13.22 0.48
C TYR A 102 -8.06 13.42 0.52
N THR A 103 -8.53 14.66 0.54
CA THR A 103 -9.97 14.98 0.52
C THR A 103 -10.63 14.62 -0.82
N GLU A 104 -9.88 14.70 -1.91
CA GLU A 104 -10.35 14.29 -3.24
C GLU A 104 -10.39 12.77 -3.33
N LEU A 105 -9.39 12.07 -2.78
CA LEU A 105 -9.41 10.61 -2.68
C LEU A 105 -10.62 10.11 -1.87
N GLU A 106 -10.92 10.74 -0.73
CA GLU A 106 -12.12 10.41 0.07
C GLU A 106 -13.41 10.59 -0.73
N LYS A 107 -13.47 11.62 -1.57
CA LYS A 107 -14.62 11.87 -2.46
C LYS A 107 -14.70 10.80 -3.55
N LEU A 108 -13.60 10.47 -4.22
CA LEU A 108 -13.56 9.44 -5.26
C LEU A 108 -14.01 8.07 -4.74
N VAL A 109 -13.53 7.68 -3.56
CA VAL A 109 -13.94 6.41 -2.92
C VAL A 109 -15.41 6.45 -2.51
N ARG A 110 -15.90 7.59 -2.01
CA ARG A 110 -17.32 7.78 -1.70
C ARG A 110 -18.20 7.59 -2.92
N ASP A 111 -17.84 8.23 -4.03
CA ASP A 111 -18.62 8.22 -5.26
C ASP A 111 -18.61 6.80 -5.88
N GLY A 112 -17.45 6.16 -5.97
CA GLY A 112 -17.34 4.79 -6.48
C GLY A 112 -18.04 3.72 -5.63
N LEU A 113 -18.12 3.90 -4.30
CA LEU A 113 -18.88 3.01 -3.43
C LEU A 113 -20.40 3.12 -3.65
N VAL A 114 -20.91 4.30 -4.03
CA VAL A 114 -22.32 4.46 -4.39
C VAL A 114 -22.62 3.65 -5.64
N ASP A 115 -21.76 3.76 -6.66
CA ASP A 115 -21.91 3.00 -7.91
C ASP A 115 -21.89 1.48 -7.66
N LEU A 116 -20.99 0.99 -6.80
CA LEU A 116 -20.92 -0.44 -6.45
C LEU A 116 -22.17 -0.94 -5.70
N CYS A 117 -22.76 -0.09 -4.86
CA CYS A 117 -24.04 -0.40 -4.21
C CYS A 117 -25.18 -0.48 -5.23
N GLU A 118 -25.22 0.44 -6.20
CA GLU A 118 -26.24 0.46 -7.25
C GLU A 118 -26.13 -0.74 -8.20
N LEU A 119 -24.91 -1.24 -8.44
CA LEU A 119 -24.66 -2.41 -9.28
C LEU A 119 -24.97 -3.76 -8.61
N GLY A 120 -25.28 -3.79 -7.31
CA GLY A 120 -25.66 -5.00 -6.59
C GLY A 120 -24.55 -6.05 -6.45
N ILE A 121 -23.29 -5.69 -6.73
CA ILE A 121 -22.13 -6.60 -6.75
C ILE A 121 -21.62 -6.90 -5.32
N PHE A 122 -22.09 -6.15 -4.32
CA PHE A 122 -21.51 -6.12 -2.97
C PHE A 122 -22.04 -7.18 -1.98
N TRP A 123 -22.48 -8.34 -2.48
CA TRP A 123 -22.87 -9.47 -1.63
C TRP A 123 -22.31 -10.78 -2.17
N ARG A 124 -21.18 -11.23 -1.60
CA ARG A 124 -20.83 -12.66 -1.41
C ARG A 124 -19.60 -12.79 -0.51
N ASN A 125 -19.86 -13.25 0.73
CA ASN A 125 -18.99 -13.97 1.67
C ASN A 125 -17.46 -13.77 1.55
N CYS A 126 -16.89 -12.96 2.45
CA CYS A 126 -15.45 -12.93 2.67
C CYS A 126 -15.07 -13.94 3.77
N SER A 127 -14.64 -15.14 3.37
CA SER A 127 -13.95 -16.09 4.25
C SER A 127 -12.45 -15.97 3.99
N CYS A 128 -11.73 -15.27 4.87
CA CYS A 128 -10.27 -15.23 5.04
C CYS A 128 -9.42 -15.66 3.81
N GLY A 129 -9.27 -14.75 2.84
CA GLY A 129 -8.29 -14.87 1.77
C GLY A 129 -7.02 -14.09 2.11
N ARG A 130 -5.84 -14.68 1.87
CA ARG A 130 -4.55 -14.00 1.93
C ARG A 130 -4.38 -13.25 0.60
N PHE A 131 -4.66 -11.95 0.60
CA PHE A 131 -4.41 -11.10 -0.57
C PHE A 131 -3.02 -10.50 -0.44
N ILE A 132 -2.18 -10.75 -1.46
CA ILE A 132 -0.87 -10.12 -1.63
C ILE A 132 -1.02 -9.19 -2.83
N PHE A 133 -0.86 -7.90 -2.59
CA PHE A 133 -0.73 -6.90 -3.65
C PHE A 133 0.73 -6.49 -3.73
N GLU A 134 1.30 -6.62 -4.93
CA GLU A 134 2.69 -6.28 -5.25
C GLU A 134 2.63 -5.36 -6.48
N GLU A 135 3.04 -4.11 -6.31
CA GLU A 135 3.25 -3.17 -7.41
C GLU A 135 4.73 -3.25 -7.80
N GLN A 136 5.02 -3.46 -9.09
CA GLN A 136 6.38 -3.53 -9.66
C GLN A 136 6.84 -2.16 -10.13
#